data_AF-A0A958AJM8-F1
#
_entry.id   AF-A0A958AJM8-F1
#
_cell.length_a   1.000
_cell.length_b   1.000
_cell.length_c   1.000
_cell.angle_alpha   90.00
_cell.angle_beta   90.00
_cell.angle_gamma   90.00
#
_symmetry.space_group_name_H-M   'P 1'
#
loop_
_entity.id
_entity.type
_entity.pdbx_description
1 polymer ?
#
loop_
_entity_poly.entity_id
_entity_poly.type
_entity_poly.pdbx_seq_one_letter_code
_entity_poly.pdbx_strand_id
1 'polypeptide(L)'
;SSRYYGAPEEELLATFQAALQPFTSGRMVRKAAQLTRWRYALPTTLHPEQYLRARNTAPLFFGGDGFFHPRVEGAVRSGLAIGDALNYICSEWKPEFLLV
;
A
#
# COMPACT_ATOMS: atom_id res chain seq x y z
N SER A 1 -14.93 -7.57 -2.04
CA SER A 1 -14.41 -7.60 -0.66
C SER A 1 -15.30 -6.88 0.37
N SER A 2 -16.26 -6.04 -0.04
CA SER A 2 -17.13 -5.29 0.90
C SER A 2 -18.17 -6.14 1.64
N ARG A 3 -18.66 -7.23 1.02
CA ARG A 3 -19.74 -8.09 1.53
C ARG A 3 -19.54 -8.59 2.97
N TYR A 4 -18.29 -8.85 3.37
CA TYR A 4 -17.95 -9.46 4.64
C TYR A 4 -17.20 -8.52 5.59
N TYR A 5 -16.98 -7.26 5.20
CA TYR A 5 -16.10 -6.36 5.95
C TYR A 5 -16.62 -6.09 7.37
N GLY A 6 -17.94 -5.91 7.50
CA GLY A 6 -18.61 -5.69 8.78
C GLY A 6 -19.14 -6.95 9.47
N ALA A 7 -18.88 -8.14 8.93
CA ALA A 7 -19.39 -9.37 9.53
C ALA A 7 -18.69 -9.68 10.86
N PRO A 8 -19.39 -10.33 11.81
CA PRO A 8 -18.82 -10.79 13.08
C PRO A 8 -17.56 -11.62 12.85
N GLU A 9 -16.54 -11.40 13.68
CA GLU A 9 -15.26 -12.10 13.55
C GLU A 9 -15.41 -13.63 13.65
N GLU A 10 -16.25 -14.10 14.57
CA GLU A 10 -16.48 -15.53 14.78
C GLU A 10 -17.05 -16.21 13.52
N GLU A 11 -18.01 -15.58 12.84
CA GLU A 11 -18.59 -16.07 11.59
C GLU A 11 -17.53 -16.18 10.48
N LEU A 12 -16.67 -15.17 10.37
CA LEU A 12 -15.59 -15.15 9.38
C LEU A 12 -14.52 -16.20 9.69
N LEU A 13 -14.13 -16.34 10.95
CA LEU A 13 -13.17 -17.37 11.36
C LEU A 13 -13.71 -18.79 11.11
N ALA A 14 -15.00 -19.03 11.38
CA ALA A 14 -15.65 -20.29 11.05
C ALA A 14 -15.64 -20.55 9.53
N THR A 15 -15.95 -19.51 8.74
CA THR A 15 -15.91 -19.57 7.27
C THR A 15 -14.50 -19.90 6.75
N PHE A 16 -13.46 -19.24 7.27
CA PHE A 16 -12.08 -19.53 6.89
C PHE A 16 -11.65 -20.95 7.30
N GLN A 17 -12.06 -21.41 8.48
CA GLN A 17 -11.75 -22.76 8.94
C GLN A 17 -12.41 -23.83 8.07
N ALA A 18 -13.67 -23.64 7.70
CA ALA A 18 -14.36 -24.53 6.77
C ALA A 18 -13.68 -24.55 5.38
N ALA A 19 -13.28 -23.38 4.87
CA ALA A 19 -12.58 -23.26 3.60
C ALA A 19 -11.20 -23.95 3.59
N LEU A 20 -10.52 -24.03 4.74
CA LEU A 20 -9.24 -24.72 4.88
C LEU A 20 -9.40 -26.25 4.98
N GLN A 21 -10.56 -26.75 5.43
CA GLN A 21 -10.78 -28.17 5.71
C GLN A 21 -10.33 -29.12 4.59
N PRO A 22 -10.63 -28.86 3.29
CA PRO A 22 -10.22 -29.75 2.19
C PRO A 22 -8.70 -29.92 2.05
N PHE A 23 -7.92 -28.93 2.49
CA PHE A 23 -6.46 -28.91 2.34
C PHE A 23 -5.72 -29.52 3.55
N THR A 24 -6.45 -29.91 4.58
CA THR A 24 -5.86 -30.27 5.88
C THR A 24 -6.00 -31.75 6.22
N SER A 25 -6.78 -32.48 5.42
CA SER A 25 -7.02 -33.93 5.56
C SER A 25 -7.36 -34.36 6.99
N GLY A 26 -8.01 -33.47 7.78
CA GLY A 26 -8.38 -33.71 9.18
C GLY A 26 -7.23 -33.75 10.19
N ARG A 27 -5.98 -33.44 9.78
CA ARG A 27 -4.79 -33.54 10.65
C ARG A 27 -4.37 -32.22 11.29
N MET A 28 -4.99 -31.12 10.91
CA MET A 28 -4.64 -29.80 11.42
C MET A 28 -5.60 -29.38 12.54
N VAL A 29 -5.03 -29.04 13.70
CA VAL A 29 -5.76 -28.46 14.83
C VAL A 29 -5.40 -26.99 14.95
N ARG A 30 -6.40 -26.11 14.83
CA ARG A 30 -6.24 -24.67 15.03
C ARG A 30 -5.88 -24.37 16.49
N LYS A 31 -4.69 -23.80 16.73
CA LYS A 31 -4.24 -23.41 18.09
C LYS A 31 -4.65 -21.99 18.48
N ALA A 32 -4.62 -21.07 17.53
CA ALA A 32 -5.02 -19.68 17.71
C ALA A 32 -5.61 -19.15 16.40
N ALA A 33 -6.37 -18.06 16.49
CA ALA A 33 -6.91 -17.36 15.34
C ALA A 33 -6.88 -15.86 15.61
N GLN A 34 -6.56 -15.09 14.57
CA GLN A 34 -6.63 -13.64 14.59
C GLN A 34 -7.10 -13.16 13.23
N LEU A 35 -8.02 -12.21 13.22
CA LEU A 35 -8.53 -11.60 12.00
C LEU A 35 -8.11 -10.14 11.91
N THR A 36 -7.34 -9.79 10.87
CA THR A 36 -7.03 -8.39 10.55
C THR A 36 -7.82 -7.95 9.32
N ARG A 37 -8.46 -6.77 9.42
CA ARG A 37 -9.25 -6.18 8.34
C ARG A 37 -8.54 -4.98 7.76
N TRP A 38 -8.12 -5.09 6.50
CA TRP A 38 -7.41 -4.03 5.79
C TRP A 38 -8.38 -3.29 4.86
N ARG A 39 -8.86 -2.10 5.25
CA ARG A 39 -9.79 -1.30 4.41
C ARG A 39 -9.20 -0.99 3.04
N TYR A 40 -7.89 -0.75 3.00
CA TYR A 40 -7.14 -0.37 1.81
C TYR A 40 -6.11 -1.46 1.47
N ALA A 41 -6.56 -2.73 1.39
CA ALA A 41 -5.67 -3.87 1.15
C ALA A 41 -5.07 -3.92 -0.26
N LEU A 42 -5.79 -3.36 -1.24
CA LEU A 42 -5.41 -3.40 -2.65
C LEU A 42 -5.99 -2.18 -3.37
N PRO A 43 -5.17 -1.37 -4.06
CA PRO A 43 -5.68 -0.33 -4.94
C PRO A 43 -6.46 -0.94 -6.10
N THR A 44 -7.66 -0.42 -6.36
CA THR A 44 -8.51 -0.85 -7.49
C THR A 44 -8.39 0.07 -8.70
N THR A 45 -7.80 1.26 -8.51
CA THR A 45 -7.53 2.24 -9.56
C THR A 45 -6.15 2.80 -9.29
N LEU A 46 -5.30 2.78 -10.31
CA LEU A 46 -3.93 3.27 -10.20
C LEU A 46 -3.85 4.69 -10.71
N HIS A 47 -3.03 5.51 -10.06
CA HIS A 47 -2.58 6.76 -10.63
C HIS A 47 -1.66 6.46 -11.83
N PRO A 48 -1.83 7.16 -12.97
CA PRO A 48 -1.11 6.81 -14.21
C PRO A 48 0.40 7.07 -14.12
N GLU A 49 0.83 8.02 -13.30
CA GLU A 49 2.25 8.35 -13.10
C GLU A 49 2.87 7.59 -11.92
N GLN A 50 4.20 7.51 -11.89
CA GLN A 50 4.98 6.86 -10.82
C GLN A 50 4.89 7.58 -9.47
N TYR A 51 4.57 8.86 -9.46
CA TYR A 51 4.31 9.67 -8.27
C TYR A 51 3.44 10.88 -8.65
N LEU A 52 2.92 11.59 -7.65
CA LEU A 52 2.29 12.90 -7.80
C LEU A 52 3.12 13.94 -7.05
N ARG A 53 3.59 14.98 -7.75
CA ARG A 53 4.28 16.13 -7.14
C ARG A 53 3.30 17.26 -6.88
N ALA A 54 3.23 17.73 -5.64
CA ALA A 54 2.44 18.93 -5.31
C ALA A 54 3.09 20.18 -5.94
N ARG A 55 2.26 21.10 -6.44
CA ARG A 55 2.72 22.38 -7.01
C ARG A 55 2.57 23.49 -5.98
N ASN A 56 3.36 24.56 -6.12
CA ASN A 56 3.30 25.77 -5.27
C ASN A 56 3.55 25.52 -3.77
N THR A 57 4.38 24.53 -3.46
CA THR A 57 4.82 24.19 -2.10
C THR A 57 6.29 23.77 -2.14
N ALA A 58 6.95 23.69 -0.98
CA ALA A 58 8.20 22.96 -0.83
C ALA A 58 8.08 21.54 -1.40
N PRO A 59 9.19 20.89 -1.84
CA PRO A 59 9.16 19.59 -2.49
C PRO A 59 8.35 18.55 -1.69
N LEU A 60 7.15 18.25 -2.17
CA LEU A 60 6.23 17.28 -1.59
C LEU A 60 5.77 16.33 -2.68
N PHE A 61 5.99 15.04 -2.44
CA PHE A 61 5.69 13.96 -3.37
C PHE A 61 4.79 12.94 -2.70
N PHE A 62 3.83 12.41 -3.46
CA PHE A 62 2.99 11.29 -3.07
C PHE A 62 3.35 10.09 -3.95
N GLY A 63 3.53 8.93 -3.31
CA GLY A 63 3.90 7.68 -3.97
C GLY A 63 3.40 6.48 -3.17
N GLY A 64 3.51 5.29 -3.75
CA GLY A 64 3.07 4.05 -3.13
C GLY A 64 2.59 3.02 -4.16
N ASP A 65 2.00 1.93 -3.67
CA ASP A 65 1.50 0.82 -4.50
C ASP A 65 0.27 1.21 -5.35
N GLY A 66 -0.33 2.37 -5.10
CA GLY A 66 -1.37 2.96 -5.93
C GLY A 66 -0.87 3.70 -7.18
N PHE A 67 0.44 3.78 -7.41
CA PHE A 67 1.04 4.57 -8.50
C PHE A 67 1.70 3.68 -9.55
N PHE A 68 1.34 3.88 -10.83
CA PHE A 68 1.85 3.22 -12.03
C PHE A 68 1.68 1.69 -12.08
N HIS A 69 2.24 0.96 -11.12
CA HIS A 69 2.10 -0.49 -10.96
C HIS A 69 1.54 -0.82 -9.57
N PRO A 70 0.66 -1.82 -9.44
CA PRO A 70 0.15 -2.26 -8.14
C PRO A 70 1.20 -3.08 -7.39
N ARG A 71 0.93 -3.37 -6.11
CA ARG A 71 1.70 -4.27 -5.22
C ARG A 71 3.01 -3.66 -4.68
N VAL A 72 3.76 -4.50 -3.97
CA VAL A 72 5.04 -4.17 -3.33
C VAL A 72 6.05 -3.60 -4.34
N GLU A 73 6.16 -4.19 -5.53
CA GLU A 73 7.08 -3.68 -6.56
C GLU A 73 6.71 -2.25 -6.99
N GLY A 74 5.42 -1.97 -7.16
CA GLY A 74 4.93 -0.63 -7.47
C GLY A 74 5.31 0.40 -6.43
N ALA A 75 5.11 0.07 -5.14
CA ALA A 75 5.52 0.94 -4.04
C ALA A 75 7.02 1.24 -4.04
N VAL A 76 7.86 0.21 -4.28
CA VAL A 76 9.31 0.38 -4.34
C VAL A 76 9.70 1.29 -5.52
N ARG A 77 9.17 1.02 -6.72
CA ARG A 77 9.47 1.82 -7.92
C ARG A 77 9.02 3.27 -7.77
N SER A 78 7.83 3.49 -7.22
CA SER A 78 7.30 4.82 -6.91
C SER A 78 8.23 5.57 -5.94
N GLY A 79 8.67 4.91 -4.86
CA GLY A 79 9.60 5.49 -3.90
C GLY A 79 10.97 5.82 -4.50
N LEU A 80 11.52 4.95 -5.33
CA LEU A 80 12.79 5.21 -6.03
C LEU A 80 12.69 6.42 -6.96
N ALA A 81 11.62 6.50 -7.75
CA ALA A 81 11.38 7.63 -8.65
C ALA A 81 11.26 8.97 -7.90
N ILE A 82 10.66 8.97 -6.71
CA ILE A 82 10.61 10.14 -5.82
C ILE A 82 12.02 10.49 -5.31
N GLY A 83 12.80 9.49 -4.89
CA GLY A 83 14.17 9.68 -4.45
C GLY A 83 15.05 10.33 -5.53
N ASP A 84 14.95 9.84 -6.76
CA ASP A 84 15.68 10.41 -7.90
C ASP A 84 15.25 11.87 -8.18
N ALA A 85 13.94 12.15 -8.13
CA ALA A 85 13.42 13.51 -8.32
C ALA A 85 13.88 14.47 -7.21
N LEU A 86 13.92 14.01 -5.95
CA LEU A 86 14.43 14.80 -4.83
C LEU A 86 15.92 15.08 -4.95
N ASN A 87 16.72 14.06 -5.29
CA ASN A 87 18.15 14.21 -5.53
C ASN A 87 18.42 15.27 -6.61
N TYR A 88 17.68 15.22 -7.72
CA TYR A 88 17.77 16.22 -8.78
C TYR A 88 17.48 17.63 -8.26
N ILE A 89 16.34 17.84 -7.57
CA ILE A 89 15.96 19.14 -7.03
C ILE A 89 17.00 19.67 -6.04
N CYS A 90 17.50 18.83 -5.14
CA CYS A 90 18.53 19.23 -4.17
C CYS A 90 19.87 19.56 -4.83
N SER A 91 20.22 18.88 -5.93
CA SER A 91 21.45 19.17 -6.67
C SER A 91 21.38 20.50 -7.45
N GLU A 92 20.19 20.91 -7.88
CA GLU A 92 19.96 22.21 -8.52
C GLU A 92 19.72 23.35 -7.52
N TRP A 93 19.54 23.03 -6.23
CA TRP A 93 19.30 24.02 -5.20
C TRP A 93 20.55 24.86 -4.96
N LYS A 94 20.53 26.10 -5.47
CA LYS A 94 21.53 27.11 -5.15
C LYS A 94 21.05 27.96 -3.95
N PRO A 95 21.82 28.05 -2.86
CA PRO A 95 21.43 28.77 -1.64
C PRO A 95 21.34 30.31 -1.79
N GLU A 96 21.61 30.86 -2.97
CA GLU A 96 21.91 32.29 -3.17
C GLU A 96 20.68 33.20 -3.26
N PHE A 97 19.47 32.68 -3.02
CA PHE A 97 18.20 33.42 -3.08
C PHE A 97 17.53 33.67 -1.72
N LEU A 98 18.29 33.56 -0.62
CA LEU A 98 17.86 33.92 0.74
C LEU A 98 18.65 35.14 1.27
N LEU A 99 18.62 36.24 0.52
CA LEU A 99 18.93 37.57 1.05
C LEU A 99 17.85 38.54 0.56
N VAL A 100 16.82 38.70 1.39
CA VAL A 100 16.01 39.92 1.48
C VAL A 100 16.21 40.44 2.89
#